data_AF-A0A1W9PBQ5-F1
#
_entry.id   AF-A0A1W9PBQ5-F1
#
_cell.length_a   1.000
_cell.length_b   1.000
_cell.length_c   1.000
_cell.angle_alpha   90.00
_cell.angle_beta   90.00
_cell.angle_gamma   90.00
#
_symmetry.space_group_name_H-M   'P 1'
#
loop_
_entity.id
_entity.type
_entity.pdbx_description
1 polymer ?
#
loop_
_entity_poly.entity_id
_entity_poly.type
_entity_poly.pdbx_seq_one_letter_code
_entity_poly.pdbx_strand_id
1 'polypeptide(L)'
;MRLSQRIVLGLGWADKIYIEKDNNILPVLELEKGEKGTVSSIEGGKSLKDWFSQIGIEEKKEIEFLGHLPDDTLVFEIDDSEIKLGEGQASKILVEYENETIQASSLKEGESGKISKIFSGTKFTEKLKGAMQGKTITLVKRETSAPVPIRGNYVVAKIGKQLITIGKGLAEKIQVTYF
;
A
#
# COMPACT_ATOMS: atom_id res chain seq x y z
N MET A 1 12.55 -23.28 2.63
CA MET A 1 11.76 -22.34 3.46
C MET A 1 11.85 -20.98 2.78
N ARG A 2 10.78 -20.53 2.11
CA ARG A 2 10.79 -19.20 1.46
C ARG A 2 10.63 -18.15 2.56
N LEU A 3 11.51 -17.15 2.58
CA LEU A 3 11.38 -15.97 3.43
C LEU A 3 10.01 -15.33 3.16
N SER A 4 9.22 -15.14 4.21
CA SER A 4 7.96 -14.40 4.14
C SER A 4 8.27 -12.94 3.83
N GLN A 5 7.95 -12.49 2.62
CA GLN A 5 8.16 -11.10 2.21
C GLN A 5 7.05 -10.21 2.78
N ARG A 6 7.43 -9.19 3.56
CA ARG A 6 6.49 -8.17 4.05
C ARG A 6 6.25 -7.14 2.96
N ILE A 7 4.98 -6.92 2.63
CA ILE A 7 4.57 -6.01 1.55
C ILE A 7 3.73 -4.89 2.14
N VAL A 8 4.00 -3.66 1.73
CA VAL A 8 3.22 -2.48 2.10
C VAL A 8 2.27 -2.12 0.97
N LEU A 9 0.99 -1.97 1.29
CA LEU A 9 -0.05 -1.58 0.35
C LEU A 9 -0.64 -0.23 0.74
N GLY A 10 -0.67 0.71 -0.21
CA GLY A 10 -1.49 1.90 -0.04
C GLY A 10 -2.98 1.53 -0.03
N LEU A 11 -3.80 2.32 0.67
CA LEU A 11 -5.23 2.05 0.86
C LEU A 11 -5.98 1.74 -0.45
N GLY A 12 -5.79 2.57 -1.49
CA GLY A 12 -6.45 2.36 -2.79
C GLY A 12 -5.94 1.16 -3.61
N TRP A 13 -4.88 0.48 -3.15
CA TRP A 13 -4.45 -0.81 -3.70
C TRP A 13 -5.01 -1.97 -2.89
N ALA A 14 -5.00 -1.85 -1.57
CA ALA A 14 -5.58 -2.85 -0.68
C ALA A 14 -7.09 -3.04 -0.96
N ASP A 15 -7.81 -1.95 -1.23
CA ASP A 15 -9.24 -1.98 -1.61
C ASP A 15 -9.55 -2.83 -2.87
N LYS A 16 -8.53 -3.12 -3.68
CA LYS A 16 -8.68 -3.87 -4.94
C LYS A 16 -8.31 -5.34 -4.83
N ILE A 17 -7.90 -5.80 -3.64
CA ILE A 17 -7.48 -7.18 -3.42
C ILE A 17 -8.57 -7.85 -2.59
N TYR A 18 -9.15 -8.90 -3.14
CA TYR A 18 -10.17 -9.69 -2.47
C TYR A 18 -9.60 -11.02 -2.03
N ILE A 19 -10.02 -11.46 -0.85
CA ILE A 19 -9.54 -12.61 -0.13
C ILE A 19 -10.70 -13.56 0.11
N GLU A 20 -10.49 -14.82 -0.25
CA GLU A 20 -11.32 -15.94 0.16
C GLU A 20 -10.88 -16.41 1.55
N LYS A 21 -11.84 -16.38 2.49
CA LYS A 21 -11.69 -16.84 3.87
C LYS A 21 -13.04 -17.36 4.35
N ASP A 22 -13.06 -18.56 4.93
CA ASP A 22 -14.27 -19.19 5.50
C ASP A 22 -15.47 -19.20 4.53
N ASN A 23 -15.21 -19.53 3.25
CA ASN A 23 -16.18 -19.50 2.13
C ASN A 23 -16.80 -18.10 1.84
N ASN A 24 -16.21 -17.03 2.37
CA ASN A 24 -16.58 -15.66 2.06
C ASN A 24 -15.48 -14.99 1.24
N ILE A 25 -15.88 -14.09 0.34
CA ILE A 25 -14.97 -13.22 -0.39
C ILE A 25 -15.12 -11.82 0.19
N LEU A 26 -14.04 -11.27 0.73
CA LEU A 26 -13.99 -9.93 1.33
C LEU A 26 -12.74 -9.17 0.88
N PRO A 27 -12.75 -7.83 0.86
CA PRO A 27 -11.55 -7.04 0.67
C PRO A 27 -10.48 -7.38 1.71
N VAL A 28 -9.19 -7.35 1.36
CA VAL A 28 -8.08 -7.58 2.31
C VAL A 28 -8.10 -6.58 3.48
N LEU A 29 -8.72 -5.41 3.28
CA LEU A 29 -8.91 -4.39 4.31
C LEU A 29 -9.85 -4.81 5.45
N GLU A 30 -10.65 -5.85 5.25
CA GLU A 30 -11.55 -6.39 6.29
C GLU A 30 -10.90 -7.50 7.13
N LEU A 31 -9.67 -7.91 6.81
CA LEU A 31 -8.92 -8.85 7.65
C LEU A 31 -8.43 -8.17 8.94
N GLU A 32 -8.46 -8.93 10.03
CA GLU A 32 -7.85 -8.53 11.30
C GLU A 32 -6.40 -9.01 11.40
N LYS A 33 -5.64 -8.40 12.33
CA LYS A 33 -4.21 -8.72 12.50
C LYS A 33 -4.01 -10.20 12.82
N GLY A 34 -3.17 -10.87 12.03
CA GLY A 34 -2.85 -12.29 12.13
C GLY A 34 -3.82 -13.19 11.36
N GLU A 35 -4.88 -12.62 10.79
CA GLU A 35 -5.78 -13.37 9.93
C GLU A 35 -5.13 -13.66 8.57
N LYS A 36 -5.50 -14.82 8.03
CA LYS A 36 -5.01 -15.32 6.75
C LYS A 36 -6.17 -15.53 5.78
N GLY A 37 -5.85 -15.52 4.51
CA GLY A 37 -6.76 -15.98 3.48
C GLY A 37 -6.07 -16.05 2.12
N THR A 38 -6.80 -16.60 1.14
CA THR A 38 -6.27 -16.79 -0.20
C THR A 38 -6.74 -15.66 -1.11
N VAL A 39 -5.85 -15.06 -1.88
CA VAL A 39 -6.23 -14.03 -2.87
C VAL A 39 -7.18 -14.64 -3.90
N SER A 40 -8.44 -14.23 -3.87
CA SER A 40 -9.47 -14.73 -4.80
C SER A 40 -9.42 -13.99 -6.13
N SER A 41 -9.27 -12.66 -6.07
CA SER A 41 -9.27 -11.80 -7.23
C SER A 41 -8.58 -10.47 -6.94
N ILE A 42 -8.10 -9.83 -8.02
CA ILE A 42 -7.52 -8.50 -7.99
C ILE A 42 -8.27 -7.64 -9.00
N GLU A 43 -8.82 -6.51 -8.57
CA GLU A 43 -9.48 -5.55 -9.42
C GLU A 43 -8.51 -4.54 -10.04
N GLY A 44 -8.74 -4.22 -11.32
CA GLY A 44 -7.96 -3.23 -12.07
C GLY A 44 -7.38 -3.77 -13.37
N GLY A 45 -6.76 -2.85 -14.13
CA GLY A 45 -6.17 -3.17 -15.42
C GLY A 45 -4.94 -4.08 -15.32
N LYS A 46 -4.55 -4.66 -16.45
CA LYS A 46 -3.40 -5.59 -16.57
C LYS A 46 -2.13 -5.06 -15.89
N SER A 47 -1.79 -3.79 -16.11
CA SER A 47 -0.60 -3.18 -15.51
C SER A 47 -0.59 -3.27 -13.97
N LEU A 48 -1.74 -3.11 -13.31
CA LEU A 48 -1.84 -3.21 -11.86
C LEU A 48 -1.67 -4.65 -11.38
N LYS A 49 -2.28 -5.62 -12.09
CA LYS A 49 -2.09 -7.05 -11.81
C LYS A 49 -0.63 -7.46 -11.97
N ASP A 50 0.02 -7.01 -13.05
CA ASP A 50 1.45 -7.27 -13.30
C ASP A 50 2.33 -6.68 -12.18
N TRP A 51 1.96 -5.50 -11.65
CA TRP A 51 2.66 -4.92 -10.51
C TRP A 51 2.49 -5.74 -9.23
N PHE A 52 1.26 -6.16 -8.92
CA PHE A 52 0.99 -7.00 -7.75
C PHE A 52 1.76 -8.32 -7.81
N SER A 53 1.81 -8.95 -8.99
CA SER A 53 2.61 -10.15 -9.22
C SER A 53 4.08 -9.93 -8.91
N GLN A 54 4.67 -8.81 -9.33
CA GLN A 54 6.07 -8.46 -9.05
C GLN A 54 6.39 -8.33 -7.56
N ILE A 55 5.43 -7.85 -6.76
CA ILE A 55 5.60 -7.73 -5.31
C ILE A 55 5.11 -8.98 -4.55
N GLY A 56 4.68 -10.02 -5.27
CA GLY A 56 4.32 -11.32 -4.70
C GLY A 56 2.84 -11.53 -4.42
N ILE A 57 1.95 -10.60 -4.75
CA ILE A 57 0.50 -10.71 -4.58
C ILE A 57 -0.14 -11.20 -5.88
N GLU A 58 -0.70 -12.41 -5.85
CA GLU A 58 -1.26 -13.07 -7.03
C GLU A 58 -2.48 -13.89 -6.62
N GLU A 59 -3.43 -14.07 -7.54
CA GLU A 59 -4.57 -14.96 -7.33
C GLU A 59 -4.10 -16.36 -6.91
N LYS A 60 -4.81 -16.97 -5.97
CA LYS A 60 -4.51 -18.28 -5.33
C LYS A 60 -3.31 -18.30 -4.37
N LYS A 61 -2.67 -17.17 -4.09
CA LYS A 61 -1.68 -17.11 -3.00
C LYS A 61 -2.34 -16.86 -1.65
N GLU A 62 -1.86 -17.55 -0.63
CA GLU A 62 -2.18 -17.22 0.76
C GLU A 62 -1.40 -15.98 1.20
N ILE A 63 -2.07 -15.09 1.92
CA ILE A 63 -1.47 -13.93 2.57
C ILE A 63 -1.91 -13.87 4.03
N GLU A 64 -1.12 -13.20 4.85
CA GLU A 64 -1.43 -12.87 6.24
C GLU A 64 -1.52 -11.36 6.40
N PHE A 65 -2.58 -10.88 7.02
CA PHE A 65 -2.72 -9.46 7.34
C PHE A 65 -1.95 -9.14 8.62
N LEU A 66 -0.83 -8.44 8.48
CA LEU A 66 0.04 -8.11 9.63
C LEU A 66 -0.46 -6.90 10.45
N GLY A 67 -1.41 -6.14 9.92
CA GLY A 67 -1.97 -4.94 10.54
C GLY A 67 -1.79 -3.68 9.70
N HIS A 68 -2.35 -2.58 10.20
CA HIS A 68 -2.14 -1.25 9.65
C HIS A 68 -0.79 -0.68 10.10
N LEU A 69 -0.17 0.11 9.23
CA LEU A 69 1.02 0.89 9.56
C LEU A 69 0.63 2.29 10.06
N PRO A 70 1.47 2.93 10.90
CA PRO A 70 1.29 4.34 11.25
C PRO A 70 1.38 5.25 10.02
N ASP A 71 0.86 6.47 10.12
CA ASP A 71 0.97 7.46 9.03
C ASP A 71 2.34 8.15 9.09
N ASP A 72 3.39 7.35 8.87
CA ASP A 72 4.78 7.80 8.85
C ASP A 72 5.10 8.50 7.53
N THR A 73 5.87 9.59 7.63
CA THR A 73 6.44 10.26 6.46
C THR A 73 7.88 9.80 6.26
N LEU A 74 8.15 9.25 5.08
CA LEU A 74 9.49 8.85 4.63
C LEU A 74 10.10 10.01 3.85
N VAL A 75 11.26 10.48 4.31
CA VAL A 75 12.06 11.49 3.62
C VAL A 75 13.15 10.77 2.84
N PHE A 76 13.12 10.91 1.53
CA PHE A 76 14.11 10.35 0.64
C PHE A 76 14.94 11.44 -0.03
N GLU A 77 16.21 11.14 -0.26
CA GLU A 77 17.12 11.97 -1.05
C GLU A 77 17.36 11.34 -2.42
N ILE A 78 17.25 12.16 -3.48
CA ILE A 78 17.48 11.80 -4.88
C ILE A 78 18.12 12.99 -5.59
N ASP A 79 19.31 12.83 -6.18
CA ASP A 79 20.06 13.90 -6.86
C ASP A 79 20.07 15.23 -6.08
N ASP A 80 20.53 15.17 -4.82
CA ASP A 80 20.65 16.31 -3.91
C ASP A 80 19.31 17.03 -3.60
N SER A 81 18.18 16.38 -3.90
CA SER A 81 16.84 16.86 -3.60
C SER A 81 16.12 15.94 -2.63
N GLU A 82 15.51 16.52 -1.61
CA GLU A 82 14.61 15.78 -0.72
C GLU A 82 13.19 15.67 -1.29
N ILE A 83 12.60 14.50 -1.13
CA ILE A 83 11.18 14.24 -1.36
C ILE A 83 10.57 13.61 -0.12
N LYS A 84 9.34 14.01 0.21
CA LYS A 84 8.57 13.45 1.32
C LYS A 84 7.41 12.61 0.80
N LEU A 85 7.36 11.34 1.19
CA LEU A 85 6.36 10.36 0.76
C LEU A 85 5.75 9.68 1.98
N GLY A 86 4.43 9.51 2.00
CA GLY A 86 3.81 8.58 2.95
C GLY A 86 4.16 7.12 2.60
N GLU A 87 4.04 6.19 3.54
CA GLU A 87 4.40 4.77 3.31
C GLU A 87 3.68 4.16 2.11
N GLY A 88 2.38 4.41 1.95
CA GLY A 88 1.61 3.93 0.81
C GLY A 88 1.99 4.55 -0.54
N GLN A 89 2.72 5.68 -0.53
CA GLN A 89 3.31 6.28 -1.74
C GLN A 89 4.69 5.67 -2.02
N ALA A 90 5.54 5.52 -1.00
CA ALA A 90 6.85 4.90 -1.12
C ALA A 90 6.76 3.42 -1.52
N SER A 91 5.69 2.72 -1.11
CA SER A 91 5.46 1.32 -1.48
C SER A 91 5.18 1.12 -2.98
N LYS A 92 4.98 2.22 -3.71
CA LYS A 92 4.81 2.22 -5.17
C LYS A 92 6.10 2.38 -5.95
N ILE A 93 7.23 2.46 -5.26
CA ILE A 93 8.55 2.58 -5.84
C ILE A 93 9.28 1.26 -5.56
N LEU A 94 9.77 0.62 -6.60
CA LEU A 94 10.66 -0.53 -6.50
C LEU A 94 12.10 -0.08 -6.70
N VAL A 95 12.97 -0.64 -5.86
CA VAL A 95 14.41 -0.40 -5.88
C VAL A 95 15.16 -1.71 -5.95
N GLU A 96 16.27 -1.71 -6.67
CA GLU A 96 17.31 -2.74 -6.59
C GLU A 96 18.17 -2.46 -5.35
N TYR A 97 18.21 -3.42 -4.44
CA TYR A 97 18.96 -3.40 -3.19
C TYR A 97 19.53 -4.80 -2.93
N GLU A 98 20.85 -4.92 -2.73
CA GLU A 98 21.53 -6.21 -2.45
C GLU A 98 21.18 -7.36 -3.43
N ASN A 99 21.04 -7.04 -4.73
CA ASN A 99 20.59 -7.95 -5.81
C ASN A 99 19.13 -8.43 -5.73
N GLU A 100 18.33 -7.87 -4.82
CA GLU A 100 16.90 -8.09 -4.73
C GLU A 100 16.13 -6.84 -5.20
N THR A 101 14.87 -7.04 -5.59
CA THR A 101 13.94 -5.93 -5.87
C THR A 101 12.98 -5.81 -4.70
N ILE A 102 13.05 -4.69 -3.98
CA ILE A 102 12.22 -4.41 -2.81
C ILE A 102 11.43 -3.12 -3.01
N GLN A 103 10.42 -2.89 -2.17
CA GLN A 103 9.74 -1.60 -2.11
C GLN A 103 10.65 -0.57 -1.41
N ALA A 104 10.67 0.67 -1.88
CA ALA A 104 11.44 1.74 -1.24
C ALA A 104 11.00 1.98 0.23
N SER A 105 9.75 1.68 0.56
CA SER A 105 9.24 1.71 1.94
C SER A 105 9.90 0.71 2.89
N SER A 106 10.59 -0.29 2.35
CA SER A 106 11.30 -1.34 3.10
C SER A 106 12.77 -1.01 3.38
N LEU A 107 13.30 0.07 2.79
CA LEU A 107 14.63 0.59 3.14
C LEU A 107 14.65 1.06 4.60
N LYS A 108 15.78 0.91 5.25
CA LYS A 108 16.07 1.53 6.56
C LYS A 108 16.76 2.87 6.38
N GLU A 109 16.77 3.68 7.44
CA GLU A 109 17.48 4.95 7.42
C GLU A 109 18.97 4.74 7.09
N GLY A 110 19.46 5.51 6.13
CA GLY A 110 20.82 5.39 5.57
C GLY A 110 20.98 4.35 4.47
N GLU A 111 19.98 3.51 4.20
CA GLU A 111 20.02 2.56 3.08
C GLU A 111 19.62 3.24 1.75
N SER A 112 20.29 2.83 0.68
CA SER A 112 20.08 3.34 -0.68
C SER A 112 19.77 2.21 -1.65
N GLY A 113 18.88 2.45 -2.60
CA GLY A 113 18.57 1.51 -3.67
C GLY A 113 18.44 2.22 -5.01
N LYS A 114 18.66 1.49 -6.10
CA LYS A 114 18.48 2.03 -7.46
C LYS A 114 17.04 1.86 -7.90
N ILE A 115 16.34 2.93 -8.24
CA ILE A 115 14.94 2.88 -8.67
C ILE A 115 14.82 2.05 -9.94
N SER A 116 14.21 0.87 -9.84
CA SER A 116 13.99 -0.03 -10.97
C SER A 116 12.64 0.22 -11.64
N LYS A 117 11.60 0.56 -10.86
CA LYS A 117 10.25 0.81 -11.39
C LYS A 117 9.41 1.67 -10.43
N ILE A 118 8.49 2.46 -10.99
CA ILE A 118 7.52 3.25 -10.23
C ILE A 118 6.13 2.94 -10.77
N PHE A 119 5.19 2.57 -9.90
CA PHE A 119 3.80 2.37 -10.27
C PHE A 119 2.94 3.52 -9.80
N SER A 120 2.60 4.42 -10.72
CA SER A 120 1.65 5.46 -10.34
C SER A 120 0.96 6.13 -11.52
N GLY A 121 -0.16 6.77 -11.22
CA GLY A 121 -0.83 7.66 -12.16
C GLY A 121 -0.04 8.97 -12.32
N THR A 122 -0.31 9.69 -13.41
CA THR A 122 0.37 10.93 -13.84
C THR A 122 0.69 11.91 -12.70
N LYS A 123 -0.25 12.16 -11.78
CA LYS A 123 -0.08 13.11 -10.65
C LYS A 123 1.06 12.77 -9.68
N PHE A 124 1.35 11.49 -9.46
CA PHE A 124 2.44 11.10 -8.55
C PHE A 124 3.80 11.16 -9.23
N THR A 125 3.83 10.83 -10.53
CA THR A 125 5.03 10.95 -11.37
C THR A 125 5.46 12.41 -11.51
N GLU A 126 4.50 13.34 -11.57
CA GLU A 126 4.75 14.80 -11.49
C GLU A 126 5.36 15.20 -10.14
N LYS A 127 4.87 14.63 -9.03
CA LYS A 127 5.40 14.89 -7.68
C LYS A 127 6.84 14.38 -7.51
N LEU A 128 7.19 13.32 -8.24
CA LEU A 128 8.55 12.81 -8.37
C LEU A 128 9.38 13.56 -9.44
N LYS A 129 8.91 14.71 -9.93
CA LYS A 129 9.61 15.55 -10.94
C LYS A 129 10.02 14.81 -12.23
N GLY A 130 9.25 13.80 -12.67
CA GLY A 130 9.55 13.05 -13.90
C GLY A 130 10.51 11.87 -13.70
N ALA A 131 11.19 11.43 -14.76
CA ALA A 131 11.89 10.15 -14.86
C ALA A 131 12.98 9.94 -13.79
N MET A 132 12.60 9.31 -12.66
CA MET A 132 13.52 8.88 -11.61
C MET A 132 14.00 7.44 -11.77
N GLN A 133 13.52 6.72 -12.79
CA GLN A 133 13.96 5.37 -13.06
C GLN A 133 15.47 5.35 -13.38
N GLY A 134 16.19 4.46 -12.71
CA GLY A 134 17.64 4.32 -12.81
C GLY A 134 18.43 5.19 -11.82
N LYS A 135 17.79 6.15 -11.13
CA LYS A 135 18.45 6.96 -10.10
C LYS A 135 18.56 6.20 -8.77
N THR A 136 19.54 6.59 -7.96
CA THR A 136 19.65 6.11 -6.58
C THR A 136 18.76 6.94 -5.67
N ILE A 137 18.01 6.27 -4.80
CA ILE A 137 17.20 6.88 -3.76
C ILE A 137 17.69 6.40 -2.40
N THR A 138 17.87 7.32 -1.47
CA THR A 138 18.33 7.03 -0.09
C THR A 138 17.23 7.39 0.89
N LEU A 139 16.88 6.49 1.81
CA LEU A 139 15.99 6.87 2.92
C LEU A 139 16.81 7.63 3.96
N VAL A 140 16.63 8.94 4.06
CA VAL A 140 17.41 9.77 5.00
C VAL A 140 16.77 9.83 6.38
N LYS A 141 15.43 9.75 6.45
CA LYS A 141 14.70 9.89 7.71
C LYS A 141 13.28 9.31 7.63
N ARG A 142 12.82 8.71 8.71
CA ARG A 142 11.43 8.35 8.96
C ARG A 142 10.86 9.28 10.03
N GLU A 143 10.00 10.19 9.60
CA GLU A 143 9.28 11.11 10.49
C GLU A 143 8.04 10.41 11.02
N THR A 144 8.15 9.88 12.24
CA THR A 144 7.00 9.31 12.95
C THR A 144 6.04 10.43 13.31
N SER A 145 4.84 10.41 12.73
CA SER A 145 3.76 11.27 13.19
C SER A 145 3.42 10.89 14.64
N ALA A 146 3.13 11.87 15.50
CA ALA A 146 2.63 11.59 16.85
C ALA A 146 1.49 10.57 16.74
N PRO A 147 1.40 9.57 17.64
CA PRO A 147 0.39 8.53 17.54
C PRO A 147 -1.00 9.18 17.51
N VAL A 148 -1.58 9.24 16.32
CA VAL A 148 -3.01 9.50 16.20
C VAL A 148 -3.66 8.29 16.86
N PRO A 149 -4.53 8.47 17.87
CA PRO A 149 -5.07 7.36 18.63
C PRO A 149 -5.61 6.28 17.68
N ILE A 150 -5.17 5.04 17.90
CA ILE A 150 -5.61 3.86 17.17
C ILE A 150 -7.12 3.71 17.43
N ARG A 151 -7.90 4.33 16.56
CA ARG A 151 -9.28 3.98 16.28
C ARG A 151 -9.31 3.82 14.78
N GLY A 152 -9.58 2.62 14.30
CA GLY A 152 -10.00 2.40 12.93
C GLY A 152 -11.20 3.31 12.70
N ASN A 153 -10.93 4.49 12.16
CA ASN A 153 -11.90 5.56 12.01
C ASN A 153 -12.52 5.37 10.63
N TYR A 154 -13.27 4.29 10.51
CA TYR A 154 -14.10 4.01 9.35
C TYR A 154 -15.55 4.01 9.80
N VAL A 155 -16.42 4.59 8.99
CA VAL A 155 -17.86 4.41 9.14
C VAL A 155 -18.24 3.30 8.18
N VAL A 156 -18.78 2.21 8.71
CA VAL A 156 -19.40 1.16 7.91
C VAL A 156 -20.81 1.63 7.59
N ALA A 157 -21.07 1.93 6.32
CA ALA A 157 -22.40 2.29 5.84
C ALA A 157 -22.99 1.11 5.05
N LYS A 158 -24.28 0.82 5.27
CA LYS A 158 -25.01 -0.20 4.54
C LYS A 158 -25.87 0.48 3.47
N ILE A 159 -25.62 0.20 2.20
CA ILE A 159 -26.44 0.71 1.08
C ILE A 159 -27.08 -0.51 0.40
N GLY A 160 -28.37 -0.71 0.62
CA GLY A 160 -29.07 -1.92 0.18
C GLY A 160 -28.51 -3.20 0.83
N LYS A 161 -27.97 -4.11 0.01
CA LYS A 161 -27.31 -5.35 0.47
C LYS A 161 -25.80 -5.23 0.62
N GLN A 162 -25.21 -4.10 0.25
CA GLN A 162 -23.76 -3.91 0.22
C GLN A 162 -23.30 -3.14 1.46
N LEU A 163 -22.20 -3.61 2.07
CA LEU A 163 -21.47 -2.89 3.09
C LEU A 163 -20.34 -2.11 2.43
N ILE A 164 -20.20 -0.84 2.78
CA ILE A 164 -19.12 0.03 2.32
C ILE A 164 -18.41 0.65 3.51
N THR A 165 -17.08 0.65 3.46
CA THR A 165 -16.21 1.16 4.52
C THR A 165 -15.67 2.52 4.09
N ILE A 166 -16.10 3.59 4.78
CA ILE A 166 -15.74 4.96 4.42
C ILE A 166 -14.75 5.51 5.44
N GLY A 167 -13.57 5.93 4.97
CA GLY A 167 -12.58 6.60 5.82
C GLY A 167 -13.14 7.89 6.42
N LYS A 168 -12.88 8.13 7.70
CA LYS A 168 -13.49 9.23 8.48
C LYS A 168 -13.40 10.61 7.84
N GLY A 169 -12.33 10.93 7.12
CA GLY A 169 -12.20 12.22 6.40
C GLY A 169 -13.24 12.41 5.27
N LEU A 170 -13.71 11.32 4.67
CA LEU A 170 -14.86 11.32 3.74
C LEU A 170 -16.20 11.22 4.48
N ALA A 171 -16.19 10.77 5.74
CA ALA A 171 -17.38 10.52 6.54
C ALA A 171 -17.88 11.71 7.37
N GLU A 172 -17.15 12.84 7.37
CA GLU A 172 -17.51 14.01 8.19
C GLU A 172 -18.86 14.64 7.80
N LYS A 173 -19.37 14.35 6.59
CA LYS A 173 -20.72 14.77 6.13
C LYS A 173 -21.35 13.69 5.25
N ILE A 174 -22.03 12.72 5.88
CA ILE A 174 -22.82 11.70 5.16
C ILE A 174 -24.29 11.85 5.54
N GLN A 175 -25.17 11.90 4.53
CA GLN A 175 -26.62 11.82 4.69
C GLN A 175 -27.12 10.69 3.79
N VAL A 176 -27.86 9.73 4.37
CA VAL A 176 -28.41 8.56 3.67
C VAL A 176 -29.92 8.50 3.87
N THR A 177 -30.64 8.02 2.85
CA THR A 177 -32.07 7.67 2.94
C THR A 177 -32.27 6.26 2.40
N TYR A 178 -33.29 5.55 2.91
CA TYR A 178 -33.69 4.22 2.48
C TYR A 178 -35.12 4.25 1.93
N PHE A 179 -35.44 3.35 1.00
CA PHE A 179 -36.80 3.02 0.56
C PHE A 179 -37.03 1.52 0.71
#